data_AF-A0A838RZG1-F1
#
_entry.id   AF-A0A838RZG1-F1
#
_cell.length_a   1.000
_cell.length_b   1.000
_cell.length_c   1.000
_cell.angle_alpha   90.00
_cell.angle_beta   90.00
_cell.angle_gamma   90.00
#
_symmetry.space_group_name_H-M   'P 1'
#
loop_
_entity.id
_entity.type
_entity.pdbx_description
1 polymer ?
#
loop_
_entity_poly.entity_id
_entity_poly.type
_entity_poly.pdbx_seq_one_letter_code
_entity_poly.pdbx_strand_id
1 'polypeptide(L)'
;MRSNPGLTRDIAENMVRVRVTTILQQASNITRQTLSGLEELVKTSSKLPGRKLVFFFSDGFLLDHRNSDSLANIRKITSDAARNGVVIYSLDARGLVASVSDVSVESAFDLTGRLDRATHGELKATQDAMHALARDTGGRPVFNTNALGVGLSRALQETSVYYLLAWRPNREAQEGKFRRIEVKLLEKPELTVRVRRGFYDGEPASVDSKAKNPRPAVKTPEVQLREALGTSYPDRGIPIALNLNYIHAPDKRMLLSTSLKIAAESLSFSSEDGKQKAAVQILGLFFNDRGQSGARFAERLTMTTLSESSVKGSDASVAYGFPVFLGPGLYQVRVAARDEKSGRTGSAHGWVEIPDLSGGKLTLSSVIIGRHAPTPTTNTPGNGQPVSEQVDLSIDRQYQRNSVLRFFFFVYNAARAPEDSHPDVAAQVQILRDNQPVITTALKKIATEGVDLDRLPYAADLSLADLPAGQYVLQVTAVDRVSKTSASQQNRFSIQ
;
A
#
# COMPACT_ATOMS: atom_id res chain seq x y z
N MET A 1 -26.85 27.97 28.91
CA MET A 1 -27.84 28.69 29.72
C MET A 1 -27.30 30.02 30.23
N ARG A 2 -26.16 30.06 30.94
CA ARG A 2 -25.49 31.34 31.32
C ARG A 2 -25.17 32.26 30.13
N SER A 3 -24.87 31.69 28.97
CA SER A 3 -24.53 32.40 27.73
C SER A 3 -25.71 32.58 26.76
N ASN A 4 -26.91 32.06 27.08
CA ASN A 4 -28.06 32.11 26.15
C ASN A 4 -29.38 32.15 26.94
N PRO A 5 -29.84 33.35 27.36
CA PRO A 5 -30.94 33.51 28.31
C PRO A 5 -32.33 33.12 27.77
N GLY A 6 -32.51 32.99 26.45
CA GLY A 6 -33.75 32.50 25.83
C GLY A 6 -33.88 30.97 25.76
N LEU A 7 -32.85 30.22 26.18
CA LEU A 7 -32.84 28.76 26.08
C LEU A 7 -33.44 28.13 27.35
N THR A 8 -34.67 27.61 27.27
CA THR A 8 -35.30 26.88 28.37
C THR A 8 -34.63 25.52 28.60
N ARG A 9 -34.84 24.91 29.79
CA ARG A 9 -34.28 23.60 30.14
C ARG A 9 -34.71 22.52 29.18
N ASP A 10 -35.98 22.48 28.82
CA ASP A 10 -36.52 21.45 27.93
C ASP A 10 -35.95 21.57 26.52
N ILE A 11 -35.77 22.80 26.02
CA ILE A 11 -35.13 23.05 24.73
C ILE A 11 -33.65 22.63 24.78
N ALA A 12 -32.93 23.00 25.84
CA ALA A 12 -31.53 22.60 26.02
C ALA A 12 -31.38 21.07 26.11
N GLU A 13 -32.25 20.40 26.87
CA GLU A 13 -32.25 18.95 27.01
C GLU A 13 -32.57 18.27 25.68
N ASN A 14 -33.57 18.75 24.96
CA ASN A 14 -33.92 18.21 23.64
C ASN A 14 -32.78 18.41 22.64
N MET A 15 -32.15 19.59 22.61
CA MET A 15 -30.98 19.86 21.77
C MET A 15 -29.82 18.90 22.07
N VAL A 16 -29.54 18.64 23.35
CA VAL A 16 -28.51 17.67 23.76
C VAL A 16 -28.91 16.26 23.34
N ARG A 17 -30.16 15.83 23.57
CA ARG A 17 -30.65 14.50 23.17
C ARG A 17 -30.55 14.28 21.67
N VAL A 18 -30.97 15.27 20.86
CA VAL A 18 -30.86 15.21 19.39
C VAL A 18 -29.40 15.11 18.97
N ARG A 19 -28.52 15.98 19.51
CA ARG A 19 -27.09 15.99 19.17
C ARG A 19 -26.39 14.68 19.56
N VAL A 20 -26.66 14.16 20.75
CA VAL A 20 -26.13 12.86 21.21
C VAL A 20 -26.60 11.73 20.29
N THR A 21 -27.89 11.71 19.91
CA THR A 21 -28.43 10.70 18.99
C THR A 21 -27.72 10.75 17.64
N THR A 22 -27.52 11.94 17.06
CA THR A 22 -26.78 12.10 15.80
C THR A 22 -25.34 11.62 15.91
N ILE A 23 -24.63 11.98 16.99
CA ILE A 23 -23.24 11.55 17.22
C ILE A 23 -23.16 10.03 17.35
N LEU A 24 -24.06 9.40 18.10
CA LEU A 24 -24.09 7.94 18.27
C LEU A 24 -24.42 7.22 16.95
N GLN A 25 -25.32 7.76 16.13
CA GLN A 25 -25.60 7.20 14.80
C GLN A 25 -24.39 7.30 13.87
N GLN A 26 -23.71 8.44 13.85
CA GLN A 26 -22.48 8.63 13.08
C GLN A 26 -21.37 7.67 13.56
N ALA A 27 -21.14 7.58 14.86
CA ALA A 27 -20.17 6.67 15.45
C ALA A 27 -20.49 5.20 15.12
N SER A 28 -21.76 4.79 15.22
CA SER A 28 -22.21 3.44 14.88
C SER A 28 -21.96 3.10 13.40
N ASN A 29 -22.21 4.06 12.49
CA ASN A 29 -21.94 3.88 11.07
C ASN A 29 -20.44 3.73 10.78
N ILE A 30 -19.59 4.55 11.41
CA ILE A 30 -18.13 4.46 11.29
C ILE A 30 -17.62 3.12 11.84
N THR A 31 -18.09 2.70 13.03
CA THR A 31 -17.75 1.41 13.62
C THR A 31 -18.12 0.25 12.70
N ARG A 32 -19.34 0.27 12.14
CA ARG A 32 -19.80 -0.76 11.21
C ARG A 32 -18.93 -0.83 9.96
N GLN A 33 -18.66 0.31 9.32
CA GLN A 33 -17.82 0.38 8.13
C GLN A 33 -16.39 -0.11 8.42
N THR A 34 -15.82 0.27 9.56
CA THR A 34 -14.48 -0.14 10.01
C THR A 34 -14.40 -1.65 10.20
N LEU A 35 -15.38 -2.24 10.92
CA LEU A 35 -15.42 -3.68 11.15
C LEU A 35 -15.69 -4.46 9.85
N SER A 36 -16.58 -4.00 8.98
CA SER A 36 -16.83 -4.62 7.68
C SER A 36 -15.59 -4.57 6.78
N GLY A 37 -14.86 -3.46 6.76
CA GLY A 37 -13.60 -3.34 6.01
C GLY A 37 -12.52 -4.30 6.54
N LEU A 38 -12.40 -4.43 7.86
CA LEU A 38 -11.48 -5.37 8.49
C LEU A 38 -11.87 -6.83 8.22
N GLU A 39 -13.16 -7.15 8.27
CA GLU A 39 -13.69 -8.47 7.92
C GLU A 39 -13.35 -8.85 6.47
N GLU A 40 -13.62 -7.96 5.52
CA GLU A 40 -13.33 -8.20 4.11
C GLU A 40 -11.82 -8.32 3.85
N LEU A 41 -10.98 -7.54 4.54
CA LEU A 41 -9.52 -7.70 4.49
C LEU A 41 -9.09 -9.08 4.98
N VAL A 42 -9.60 -9.52 6.14
CA VAL A 42 -9.29 -10.84 6.71
C VAL A 42 -9.76 -11.95 5.77
N LYS A 43 -10.95 -11.84 5.18
CA LYS A 43 -11.51 -12.81 4.24
C LYS A 43 -10.71 -12.87 2.95
N THR A 44 -10.43 -11.74 2.31
CA THR A 44 -9.67 -11.67 1.05
C THR A 44 -8.21 -12.09 1.21
N SER A 45 -7.63 -11.90 2.39
CA SER A 45 -6.27 -12.38 2.70
C SER A 45 -6.15 -13.91 2.66
N SER A 46 -7.24 -14.67 2.73
CA SER A 46 -7.21 -16.15 2.60
C SER A 46 -6.47 -16.64 1.35
N LYS A 47 -6.48 -15.84 0.27
CA LYS A 47 -5.77 -16.12 -0.99
C LYS A 47 -4.25 -16.05 -0.86
N LEU A 48 -3.73 -15.39 0.18
CA LEU A 48 -2.30 -15.29 0.43
C LEU A 48 -1.80 -16.50 1.22
N PRO A 49 -0.68 -17.11 0.79
CA PRO A 49 -0.08 -18.22 1.53
C PRO A 49 0.53 -17.75 2.86
N GLY A 50 0.70 -18.69 3.79
CA GLY A 50 1.39 -18.45 5.05
C GLY A 50 0.58 -17.69 6.11
N ARG A 51 1.26 -17.33 7.20
CA ARG A 51 0.70 -16.50 8.29
C ARG A 51 0.73 -15.03 7.87
N LYS A 52 -0.37 -14.32 8.13
CA LYS A 52 -0.53 -12.90 7.78
C LYS A 52 -0.59 -12.04 9.03
N LEU A 53 0.02 -10.87 8.96
CA LEU A 53 -0.01 -9.88 10.03
C LEU A 53 -0.84 -8.68 9.57
N VAL A 54 -1.77 -8.25 10.39
CA VAL A 54 -2.55 -7.03 10.17
C VAL A 54 -2.20 -6.04 11.28
N PHE A 55 -1.65 -4.90 10.90
CA PHE A 55 -1.45 -3.77 11.81
C PHE A 55 -2.64 -2.84 11.66
N PHE A 56 -3.53 -2.87 12.64
CA PHE A 56 -4.78 -2.10 12.66
C PHE A 56 -4.59 -0.84 13.50
N PHE A 57 -4.50 0.30 12.82
CA PHE A 57 -4.39 1.63 13.44
C PHE A 57 -5.78 2.25 13.53
N SER A 58 -6.17 2.70 14.72
CA SER A 58 -7.46 3.35 14.93
C SER A 58 -7.42 4.18 16.21
N ASP A 59 -8.25 5.23 16.28
CA ASP A 59 -8.51 5.99 17.51
C ASP A 59 -9.40 5.21 18.50
N GLY A 60 -9.79 3.99 18.16
CA GLY A 60 -10.76 3.19 18.90
C GLY A 60 -12.20 3.47 18.46
N PHE A 61 -13.12 2.65 18.94
CA PHE A 61 -14.53 2.77 18.62
C PHE A 61 -15.41 2.19 19.72
N LEU A 62 -16.56 2.82 19.92
CA LEU A 62 -17.55 2.35 20.89
C LEU A 62 -18.35 1.18 20.30
N LEU A 63 -18.48 0.13 21.09
CA LEU A 63 -19.37 -0.99 20.78
C LEU A 63 -20.72 -0.75 21.43
N ASP A 64 -21.76 -0.59 20.59
CA ASP A 64 -23.12 -0.64 21.11
C ASP A 64 -23.52 -2.10 21.36
N HIS A 65 -23.45 -2.52 22.62
CA HIS A 65 -23.79 -3.89 23.01
C HIS A 65 -25.30 -4.21 22.99
N ARG A 66 -26.18 -3.19 22.92
CA ARG A 66 -27.63 -3.37 23.07
C ARG A 66 -28.36 -3.32 21.74
N ASN A 67 -27.93 -2.45 20.82
CA ASN A 67 -28.63 -2.20 19.55
C ASN A 67 -27.72 -2.38 18.32
N SER A 68 -26.65 -3.19 18.40
CA SER A 68 -25.81 -3.47 17.23
C SER A 68 -25.25 -4.89 17.19
N ASP A 69 -24.92 -5.33 15.97
CA ASP A 69 -24.25 -6.61 15.70
C ASP A 69 -22.72 -6.55 15.90
N SER A 70 -22.19 -5.49 16.51
CA SER A 70 -20.73 -5.25 16.58
C SER A 70 -19.97 -6.38 17.29
N LEU A 71 -20.56 -6.99 18.31
CA LEU A 71 -19.97 -8.18 18.98
C LEU A 71 -19.96 -9.40 18.05
N ALA A 72 -21.03 -9.61 17.27
CA ALA A 72 -21.08 -10.69 16.30
C ALA A 72 -20.03 -10.47 15.19
N ASN A 73 -19.85 -9.23 14.75
CA ASN A 73 -18.84 -8.86 13.76
C ASN A 73 -17.41 -9.11 14.29
N ILE A 74 -17.08 -8.70 15.52
CA ILE A 74 -15.78 -9.00 16.13
C ILE A 74 -15.54 -10.51 16.23
N ARG A 75 -16.55 -11.28 16.65
CA ARG A 75 -16.47 -12.76 16.70
C ARG A 75 -16.23 -13.36 15.32
N LYS A 76 -16.89 -12.83 14.29
CA LYS A 76 -16.73 -13.26 12.91
C LYS A 76 -15.31 -12.97 12.40
N ILE A 77 -14.84 -11.74 12.56
CA ILE A 77 -13.49 -11.30 12.20
C ILE A 77 -12.43 -12.18 12.87
N THR A 78 -12.54 -12.40 14.18
CA THR A 78 -11.57 -13.21 14.93
C THR A 78 -11.60 -14.69 14.53
N SER A 79 -12.78 -15.23 14.22
CA SER A 79 -12.93 -16.61 13.72
C SER A 79 -12.35 -16.79 12.32
N ASP A 80 -12.61 -15.84 11.42
CA ASP A 80 -12.07 -15.86 10.06
C ASP A 80 -10.56 -15.62 10.05
N ALA A 81 -10.07 -14.75 10.94
CA ALA A 81 -8.64 -14.56 11.16
C ALA A 81 -7.97 -15.86 11.64
N ALA A 82 -8.60 -16.58 12.57
CA ALA A 82 -8.10 -17.87 13.04
C ALA A 82 -8.05 -18.94 11.94
N ARG A 83 -9.04 -18.96 11.03
CA ARG A 83 -9.08 -19.88 9.87
C ARG A 83 -8.06 -19.51 8.80
N ASN A 84 -7.88 -18.21 8.54
CA ASN A 84 -7.01 -17.72 7.47
C ASN A 84 -5.56 -17.51 7.92
N GLY A 85 -5.22 -17.82 9.17
CA GLY A 85 -3.87 -17.61 9.71
C GLY A 85 -3.49 -16.13 9.83
N VAL A 86 -4.47 -15.26 10.10
CA VAL A 86 -4.29 -13.82 10.28
C VAL A 86 -4.13 -13.51 11.75
N VAL A 87 -3.15 -12.68 12.09
CA VAL A 87 -2.92 -12.16 13.44
C VAL A 87 -3.00 -10.64 13.41
N ILE A 88 -3.88 -10.09 14.25
CA ILE A 88 -4.15 -8.65 14.30
C ILE A 88 -3.35 -8.04 15.44
N TYR A 89 -2.62 -6.97 15.14
CA TYR A 89 -1.99 -6.08 16.11
C TYR A 89 -2.76 -4.76 16.05
N SER A 90 -3.29 -4.31 17.18
CA SER A 90 -4.04 -3.06 17.23
C SER A 90 -3.20 -1.96 17.84
N LEU A 91 -3.18 -0.80 17.21
CA LEU A 91 -2.40 0.36 17.63
C LEU A 91 -3.36 1.54 17.82
N ASP A 92 -3.30 2.16 19.00
CA ASP A 92 -4.09 3.37 19.28
C ASP A 92 -3.40 4.57 18.64
N ALA A 93 -4.01 5.14 17.61
CA ALA A 93 -3.43 6.24 16.86
C ALA A 93 -3.40 7.56 17.64
N ARG A 94 -4.17 7.67 18.74
CA ARG A 94 -4.16 8.83 19.64
C ARG A 94 -2.88 8.96 20.47
N GLY A 95 -2.07 7.89 20.53
CA GLY A 95 -0.82 7.87 21.28
C GLY A 95 -1.04 7.77 22.79
N LEU A 96 -0.25 8.53 23.57
CA LEU A 96 -0.40 8.62 25.03
C LEU A 96 -1.56 9.56 25.37
N VAL A 97 -2.71 9.00 25.73
CA VAL A 97 -3.83 9.77 26.28
C VAL A 97 -3.66 9.89 27.79
N ALA A 98 -3.31 11.08 28.27
CA ALA A 98 -3.30 11.39 29.69
C ALA A 98 -4.76 11.56 30.14
N SER A 99 -5.16 10.81 31.16
CA SER A 99 -6.54 10.80 31.63
C SER A 99 -6.81 11.90 32.67
N VAL A 100 -6.21 13.08 32.48
CA VAL A 100 -6.42 14.26 33.33
C VAL A 100 -7.23 15.29 32.56
N SER A 101 -8.19 15.91 33.24
CA SER A 101 -9.03 16.97 32.72
C SER A 101 -8.13 18.12 32.25
N ASP A 102 -8.36 18.63 31.02
CA ASP A 102 -7.58 19.72 30.45
C ASP A 102 -7.75 20.98 31.30
N VAL A 103 -6.72 21.33 32.07
CA VAL A 103 -6.71 22.46 33.01
C VAL A 103 -6.77 23.81 32.29
N SER A 104 -6.55 23.83 30.97
CA SER A 104 -6.65 25.04 30.15
C SER A 104 -8.08 25.40 29.75
N VAL A 105 -9.05 24.50 29.97
CA VAL A 105 -10.47 24.73 29.68
C VAL A 105 -11.20 25.03 30.99
N GLU A 106 -11.88 26.17 31.05
CA GLU A 106 -12.71 26.56 32.20
C GLU A 106 -13.93 25.62 32.30
N SER A 107 -13.73 24.48 32.98
CA SER A 107 -14.75 23.45 33.17
C SER A 107 -15.43 23.61 34.53
N ALA A 108 -16.71 23.27 34.61
CA ALA A 108 -17.44 23.31 35.88
C ALA A 108 -16.78 22.33 36.88
N PHE A 109 -16.44 22.82 38.06
CA PHE A 109 -15.80 22.03 39.12
C PHE A 109 -16.68 20.84 39.53
N ASP A 110 -16.19 19.61 39.32
CA ASP A 110 -16.90 18.37 39.68
C ASP A 110 -16.41 17.81 41.02
N LEU A 111 -17.09 18.21 42.09
CA LEU A 111 -16.87 17.71 43.45
C LEU A 111 -17.02 16.18 43.59
N THR A 112 -17.70 15.51 42.67
CA THR A 112 -18.03 14.07 42.76
C THR A 112 -17.07 13.18 41.96
N GLY A 113 -16.16 13.77 41.17
CA GLY A 113 -15.27 13.07 40.25
C GLY A 113 -16.01 12.13 39.28
N ARG A 114 -17.27 12.44 38.96
CA ARG A 114 -18.14 11.62 38.10
C ARG A 114 -17.78 11.83 36.63
N LEU A 115 -17.48 13.06 36.24
CA LEU A 115 -17.03 13.42 34.89
C LEU A 115 -15.67 12.78 34.61
N ASP A 116 -14.71 12.89 35.52
CA ASP A 116 -13.40 12.26 35.36
C ASP A 116 -13.52 10.74 35.21
N ARG A 117 -14.32 10.07 36.05
CA ARG A 117 -14.59 8.63 35.92
C ARG A 117 -15.28 8.26 34.60
N ALA A 118 -16.20 9.10 34.12
CA ALA A 118 -16.87 8.88 32.85
C ALA A 118 -15.88 8.95 31.67
N THR A 119 -14.99 9.95 31.65
CA THR A 119 -13.95 10.10 30.62
C THR A 119 -12.97 8.93 30.62
N HIS A 120 -12.55 8.45 31.80
CA HIS A 120 -11.71 7.25 31.91
C HIS A 120 -12.42 6.00 31.38
N GLY A 121 -13.72 5.84 31.70
CA GLY A 121 -14.54 4.74 31.22
C GLY A 121 -14.70 4.75 29.70
N GLU A 122 -14.86 5.93 29.11
CA GLU A 122 -14.97 6.12 27.66
C GLU A 122 -13.68 5.73 26.93
N LEU A 123 -12.51 6.17 27.42
CA LEU A 123 -11.22 5.78 26.83
C LEU A 123 -11.08 4.26 26.79
N LYS A 124 -11.34 3.58 27.92
CA LYS A 124 -11.27 2.12 28.01
C LYS A 124 -12.28 1.46 27.06
N ALA A 125 -13.53 1.94 27.03
CA ALA A 125 -14.56 1.40 26.15
C ALA A 125 -14.18 1.48 24.66
N THR A 126 -13.53 2.56 24.23
CA THR A 126 -13.03 2.70 22.85
C THR A 126 -11.86 1.76 22.51
N GLN A 127 -11.06 1.38 23.51
CA GLN A 127 -9.91 0.47 23.34
C GLN A 127 -10.30 -1.01 23.45
N ASP A 128 -11.41 -1.35 24.13
CA ASP A 128 -11.79 -2.73 24.42
C ASP A 128 -11.98 -3.58 23.15
N ALA A 129 -12.58 -3.03 22.10
CA ALA A 129 -12.78 -3.73 20.84
C ALA A 129 -11.47 -4.08 20.15
N MET A 130 -10.55 -3.11 20.10
CA MET A 130 -9.20 -3.28 19.57
C MET A 130 -8.40 -4.29 20.41
N HIS A 131 -8.54 -4.22 21.73
CA HIS A 131 -7.92 -5.18 22.63
C HIS A 131 -8.39 -6.61 22.34
N ALA A 132 -9.70 -6.81 22.14
CA ALA A 132 -10.27 -8.10 21.79
C ALA A 132 -9.76 -8.60 20.43
N LEU A 133 -9.82 -7.78 19.38
CA LEU A 133 -9.30 -8.14 18.04
C LEU A 133 -7.85 -8.60 18.10
N ALA A 134 -6.99 -7.87 18.82
CA ALA A 134 -5.59 -8.22 18.93
C ALA A 134 -5.38 -9.50 19.76
N ARG A 135 -5.95 -9.59 20.96
CA ARG A 135 -5.73 -10.72 21.87
C ARG A 135 -6.35 -12.02 21.34
N ASP A 136 -7.55 -11.95 20.78
CA ASP A 136 -8.29 -13.13 20.36
C ASP A 136 -7.65 -13.77 19.12
N THR A 137 -6.98 -12.98 18.28
CA THR A 137 -6.19 -13.47 17.13
C THR A 137 -4.74 -13.84 17.47
N GLY A 138 -4.29 -13.60 18.71
CA GLY A 138 -2.94 -13.93 19.19
C GLY A 138 -1.88 -12.84 18.97
N GLY A 139 -2.28 -11.63 18.60
CA GLY A 139 -1.41 -10.45 18.48
C GLY A 139 -1.33 -9.63 19.77
N ARG A 140 -0.97 -8.34 19.61
CA ARG A 140 -0.75 -7.41 20.72
C ARG A 140 -1.45 -6.06 20.51
N PRO A 141 -2.17 -5.55 21.53
CA PRO A 141 -2.57 -4.15 21.58
C PRO A 141 -1.39 -3.26 22.00
N VAL A 142 -1.15 -2.18 21.25
CA VAL A 142 -0.15 -1.15 21.50
C VAL A 142 -0.88 0.17 21.75
N PHE A 143 -1.20 0.42 23.02
CA PHE A 143 -1.97 1.59 23.44
C PHE A 143 -1.15 2.49 24.35
N ASN A 144 -1.62 3.73 24.55
CA ASN A 144 -1.09 4.68 25.52
C ASN A 144 0.43 4.93 25.35
N THR A 145 0.89 5.08 24.10
CA THR A 145 2.31 5.34 23.80
C THR A 145 2.47 6.20 22.57
N ASN A 146 3.35 7.20 22.65
CA ASN A 146 3.78 7.97 21.47
C ASN A 146 4.91 7.26 20.69
N ALA A 147 5.42 6.14 21.20
CA ALA A 147 6.47 5.35 20.58
C ALA A 147 5.90 4.21 19.71
N LEU A 148 4.95 4.53 18.83
CA LEU A 148 4.28 3.53 17.96
C LEU A 148 5.29 2.73 17.10
N GLY A 149 6.36 3.37 16.64
CA GLY A 149 7.44 2.72 15.88
C GLY A 149 8.14 1.60 16.67
N VAL A 150 8.36 1.79 17.97
CA VAL A 150 8.90 0.73 18.86
C VAL A 150 7.89 -0.40 19.00
N GLY A 151 6.61 -0.05 19.13
CA GLY A 151 5.51 -1.01 19.19
C GLY A 151 5.44 -1.92 17.96
N LEU A 152 5.54 -1.32 16.78
CA LEU A 152 5.55 -1.97 15.48
C LEU A 152 6.81 -2.82 15.28
N SER A 153 7.99 -2.27 15.54
CA SER A 153 9.27 -2.98 15.39
C SER A 153 9.31 -4.24 16.25
N ARG A 154 8.82 -4.14 17.50
CA ARG A 154 8.68 -5.29 18.39
C ARG A 154 7.71 -6.33 17.86
N ALA A 155 6.57 -5.92 17.31
CA ALA A 155 5.61 -6.85 16.73
C ALA A 155 6.17 -7.58 15.49
N LEU A 156 6.94 -6.89 14.66
CA LEU A 156 7.67 -7.50 13.53
C LEU A 156 8.74 -8.48 14.01
N GLN A 157 9.51 -8.13 15.04
CA GLN A 157 10.52 -9.02 15.61
C GLN A 157 9.89 -10.25 16.29
N GLU A 158 8.78 -10.09 17.00
CA GLU A 158 8.03 -11.20 17.63
C GLU A 158 7.45 -12.18 16.60
N THR A 159 7.33 -11.77 15.34
CA THR A 159 6.73 -12.57 14.26
C THR A 159 7.72 -13.06 13.23
N SER A 160 8.99 -12.64 13.31
CA SER A 160 10.05 -13.07 12.39
C SER A 160 10.42 -14.55 12.57
N VAL A 161 10.26 -15.07 13.79
CA VAL A 161 10.45 -16.49 14.12
C VAL A 161 9.22 -16.98 14.86
N TYR A 162 8.57 -18.03 14.34
CA TYR A 162 7.39 -18.61 14.98
C TYR A 162 7.35 -20.13 14.85
N TYR A 163 6.68 -20.77 15.79
CA TYR A 163 6.36 -22.20 15.74
C TYR A 163 4.90 -22.38 15.31
N LEU A 164 4.66 -23.34 14.41
CA LEU A 164 3.32 -23.76 14.03
C LEU A 164 2.96 -25.05 14.76
N LEU A 165 1.91 -24.99 15.59
CA LEU A 165 1.40 -26.13 16.36
C LEU A 165 0.01 -26.49 15.84
N ALA A 166 -0.17 -27.75 15.44
CA ALA A 166 -1.46 -28.28 15.07
C ALA A 166 -2.01 -29.13 16.22
N TRP A 167 -3.22 -28.80 16.67
CA TRP A 167 -3.94 -29.56 17.69
C TRP A 167 -5.40 -29.67 17.27
N ARG A 168 -5.99 -30.84 17.46
CA ARG A 168 -7.41 -31.09 17.22
C ARG A 168 -8.09 -31.49 18.53
N PRO A 169 -9.32 -31.03 18.79
CA PRO A 169 -10.07 -31.49 19.95
C PRO A 169 -10.45 -32.97 19.83
N ASN A 170 -10.51 -33.67 20.98
CA ASN A 170 -10.90 -35.10 21.04
C ASN A 170 -12.42 -35.33 20.92
N ARG A 171 -13.25 -34.30 21.07
CA ARG A 171 -14.72 -34.40 20.99
C ARG A 171 -15.25 -33.63 19.78
N GLU A 172 -16.28 -34.19 19.15
CA GLU A 172 -17.04 -33.56 18.05
C GLU A 172 -17.48 -32.13 18.40
N ALA A 173 -17.57 -31.30 17.38
CA ALA A 173 -17.91 -29.88 17.50
C ALA A 173 -19.37 -29.71 17.96
N GLN A 174 -19.60 -28.83 18.95
CA GLN A 174 -20.94 -28.39 19.32
C GLN A 174 -21.14 -26.97 18.80
N GLU A 175 -21.98 -26.80 17.77
CA GLU A 175 -22.16 -25.52 17.08
C GLU A 175 -22.30 -24.32 18.04
N GLY A 176 -21.56 -23.24 17.75
CA GLY A 176 -21.60 -21.98 18.45
C GLY A 176 -20.80 -21.90 19.76
N LYS A 177 -20.23 -23.01 20.26
CA LYS A 177 -19.49 -23.01 21.54
C LYS A 177 -18.06 -22.51 21.37
N PHE A 178 -17.65 -21.54 22.21
CA PHE A 178 -16.26 -21.08 22.28
C PHE A 178 -15.39 -22.10 23.02
N ARG A 179 -14.29 -22.53 22.40
CA ARG A 179 -13.25 -23.36 23.00
C ARG A 179 -11.99 -22.54 23.24
N ARG A 180 -11.62 -22.38 24.51
CA ARG A 180 -10.38 -21.70 24.92
C ARG A 180 -9.16 -22.57 24.60
N ILE A 181 -8.11 -21.94 24.08
CA ILE A 181 -6.78 -22.53 23.89
C ILE A 181 -5.84 -21.91 24.92
N GLU A 182 -5.08 -22.76 25.61
CA GLU A 182 -4.03 -22.36 26.54
C GLU A 182 -2.80 -23.21 26.26
N VAL A 183 -1.65 -22.56 26.10
CA VAL A 183 -0.37 -23.23 25.83
C VAL A 183 0.61 -22.78 26.92
N LYS A 184 1.23 -23.76 27.58
CA LYS A 184 2.22 -23.54 28.65
C LYS A 184 3.53 -24.23 28.27
N LEU A 185 4.65 -23.58 28.58
CA LEU A 185 5.97 -24.18 28.48
C LEU A 185 6.30 -24.82 29.84
N LEU A 186 6.53 -26.12 29.85
CA LEU A 186 6.77 -26.87 31.09
C LEU A 186 8.15 -26.55 31.70
N GLU A 187 9.17 -26.45 30.84
CA GLU A 187 10.57 -26.25 31.27
C GLU A 187 10.97 -24.77 31.39
N LYS A 188 10.17 -23.86 30.84
CA LYS A 188 10.46 -22.42 30.79
C LYS A 188 9.23 -21.57 31.16
N PRO A 189 8.75 -21.66 32.42
CA PRO A 189 7.54 -20.96 32.85
C PRO A 189 7.67 -19.42 32.83
N GLU A 190 8.88 -18.88 32.79
CA GLU A 190 9.18 -17.46 32.65
C GLU A 190 8.84 -16.90 31.26
N LEU A 191 8.77 -17.77 30.25
CA LEU A 191 8.45 -17.38 28.89
C LEU A 191 6.94 -17.34 28.64
N THR A 192 6.48 -16.28 27.98
CA THR A 192 5.06 -16.13 27.61
C THR A 192 4.81 -16.66 26.20
N VAL A 193 3.92 -17.64 26.06
CA VAL A 193 3.46 -18.12 24.75
C VAL A 193 2.34 -17.22 24.25
N ARG A 194 2.50 -16.65 23.05
CA ARG A 194 1.45 -15.90 22.36
C ARG A 194 0.76 -16.80 21.35
N VAL A 195 -0.51 -17.07 21.62
CA VAL A 195 -1.38 -17.86 20.75
C VAL A 195 -2.77 -17.22 20.77
N ARG A 196 -3.57 -17.47 19.72
CA ARG A 196 -4.98 -17.12 19.71
C ARG A 196 -5.68 -17.71 20.95
N ARG A 197 -6.63 -16.99 21.52
CA ARG A 197 -7.28 -17.39 22.78
C ARG A 197 -8.22 -18.59 22.65
N GLY A 198 -8.64 -18.90 21.44
CA GLY A 198 -9.61 -19.97 21.21
C GLY A 198 -10.18 -19.95 19.79
N PHE A 199 -11.26 -20.68 19.61
CA PHE A 199 -12.06 -20.71 18.40
C PHE A 199 -13.52 -21.06 18.75
N TYR A 200 -14.44 -20.76 17.84
CA TYR A 200 -15.83 -21.19 17.95
C TYR A 200 -16.03 -22.48 17.14
N ASP A 201 -16.77 -23.42 17.70
CA ASP A 201 -17.24 -24.62 17.01
C ASP A 201 -18.31 -24.24 15.96
N GLY A 202 -18.23 -24.79 14.75
CA GLY A 202 -19.17 -24.51 13.66
C GLY A 202 -18.89 -23.22 12.87
N GLU A 203 -19.54 -23.09 11.71
CA GLU A 203 -19.60 -21.80 11.00
C GLU A 203 -20.44 -20.82 11.82
N PRO A 204 -20.02 -19.55 11.99
CA PRO A 204 -20.97 -18.54 12.46
C PRO A 204 -22.13 -18.55 11.46
N ALA A 205 -23.34 -18.86 11.94
CA ALA A 205 -24.52 -18.95 11.10
C ALA A 205 -24.57 -17.72 10.18
N SER A 206 -24.27 -17.90 8.90
CA SER A 206 -24.48 -16.86 7.93
C SER A 206 -25.98 -16.60 7.91
N VAL A 207 -26.40 -15.39 8.21
CA VAL A 207 -27.81 -14.98 8.15
C VAL A 207 -28.38 -15.18 6.72
N ASP A 208 -27.51 -15.41 5.73
CA ASP A 208 -27.82 -15.59 4.31
C ASP A 208 -27.67 -17.03 3.77
N SER A 209 -27.60 -18.08 4.59
CA SER A 209 -27.49 -19.47 4.10
C SER A 209 -28.72 -19.99 3.32
N LYS A 210 -29.74 -19.14 3.11
CA LYS A 210 -30.87 -19.41 2.19
C LYS A 210 -30.74 -18.72 0.83
N ALA A 211 -29.65 -18.04 0.52
CA ALA A 211 -29.36 -17.65 -0.85
C ALA A 211 -28.92 -18.91 -1.62
N LYS A 212 -29.87 -19.52 -2.35
CA LYS A 212 -29.58 -20.49 -3.42
C LYS A 212 -28.35 -19.98 -4.17
N ASN A 213 -27.24 -20.75 -4.22
CA ASN A 213 -26.09 -20.46 -5.07
C ASN A 213 -26.65 -20.11 -6.46
N PRO A 214 -26.72 -18.82 -6.84
CA PRO A 214 -27.17 -18.48 -8.17
C PRO A 214 -26.10 -19.08 -9.07
N ARG A 215 -26.52 -19.85 -10.08
CA ARG A 215 -25.62 -20.28 -11.16
C ARG A 215 -24.82 -19.04 -11.55
N PRO A 216 -23.47 -19.05 -11.45
CA PRO A 216 -22.70 -17.81 -11.58
C PRO A 216 -23.10 -17.14 -12.89
N ALA A 217 -23.73 -15.96 -12.77
CA ALA A 217 -24.09 -15.19 -13.94
C ALA A 217 -22.81 -14.99 -14.75
N VAL A 218 -22.90 -15.14 -16.08
CA VAL A 218 -21.78 -14.83 -16.97
C VAL A 218 -21.46 -13.36 -16.76
N LYS A 219 -20.40 -13.07 -16.01
CA LYS A 219 -19.98 -11.70 -15.71
C LYS A 219 -19.48 -11.07 -16.99
N THR A 220 -19.89 -9.83 -17.26
CA THR A 220 -19.33 -9.08 -18.39
C THR A 220 -17.83 -8.84 -18.15
N PRO A 221 -17.01 -8.69 -19.21
CA PRO A 221 -15.58 -8.42 -19.07
C PRO A 221 -15.29 -7.20 -18.18
N GLU A 222 -16.13 -6.17 -18.27
CA GLU A 222 -16.05 -4.95 -17.47
C GLU A 222 -16.26 -5.20 -15.97
N VAL A 223 -17.21 -6.07 -15.60
CA VAL A 223 -17.43 -6.48 -14.21
C VAL A 223 -16.23 -7.26 -13.69
N GLN A 224 -15.67 -8.18 -14.50
CA GLN A 224 -14.49 -8.96 -14.10
C GLN A 224 -13.26 -8.07 -13.86
N LEU A 225 -13.01 -7.07 -14.73
CA LEU A 225 -11.93 -6.11 -14.54
C LEU A 225 -12.13 -5.25 -13.29
N ARG A 226 -13.36 -4.77 -13.02
CA ARG A 226 -13.67 -4.01 -11.80
C ARG A 226 -13.48 -4.84 -10.53
N GLU A 227 -13.91 -6.10 -10.54
CA GLU A 227 -13.70 -7.00 -9.40
C GLU A 227 -12.20 -7.22 -9.14
N ALA A 228 -11.40 -7.43 -10.18
CA ALA A 228 -9.95 -7.58 -10.05
C ALA A 228 -9.27 -6.32 -9.45
N LEU A 229 -9.76 -5.12 -9.78
CA LEU A 229 -9.31 -3.86 -9.17
C LEU A 229 -9.76 -3.68 -7.71
N GLY A 230 -10.94 -4.18 -7.37
CA GLY A 230 -11.54 -4.08 -6.04
C GLY A 230 -10.84 -4.93 -4.98
N THR A 231 -10.04 -5.91 -5.39
CA THR A 231 -9.30 -6.78 -4.46
C THR A 231 -8.26 -6.01 -3.63
N SER A 232 -8.11 -6.37 -2.36
CA SER A 232 -7.11 -5.77 -1.45
C SER A 232 -5.68 -6.15 -1.82
N TYR A 233 -5.50 -7.32 -2.43
CA TYR A 233 -4.22 -7.85 -2.88
C TYR A 233 -4.26 -8.15 -4.38
N PRO A 234 -3.16 -7.89 -5.11
CA PRO A 234 -3.06 -8.16 -6.54
C PRO A 234 -3.43 -9.60 -6.89
N ASP A 235 -4.33 -9.76 -7.86
CA ASP A 235 -4.62 -11.04 -8.49
C ASP A 235 -3.44 -11.44 -9.39
N ARG A 236 -2.86 -12.60 -9.14
CA ARG A 236 -1.68 -13.10 -9.85
C ARG A 236 -2.02 -14.02 -11.02
N GLY A 237 -3.29 -14.15 -11.40
CA GLY A 237 -3.69 -14.98 -12.55
C GLY A 237 -3.02 -14.57 -13.86
N ILE A 238 -2.77 -13.27 -14.05
CA ILE A 238 -1.92 -12.69 -15.09
C ILE A 238 -0.83 -11.86 -14.41
N PRO A 239 0.47 -12.19 -14.55
CA PRO A 239 1.55 -11.37 -14.01
C PRO A 239 1.63 -10.00 -14.70
N ILE A 240 1.52 -8.93 -13.91
CA ILE A 240 1.63 -7.54 -14.35
C ILE A 240 2.71 -6.85 -13.53
N ALA A 241 3.77 -6.38 -14.18
CA ALA A 241 4.68 -5.41 -13.58
C ALA A 241 4.13 -4.00 -13.80
N LEU A 242 4.06 -3.22 -12.72
CA LEU A 242 3.60 -1.83 -12.70
C LEU A 242 4.74 -0.92 -12.25
N ASN A 243 4.98 0.13 -13.02
CA ASN A 243 5.96 1.17 -12.72
C ASN A 243 5.27 2.54 -12.78
N LEU A 244 5.53 3.39 -11.78
CA LEU A 244 4.92 4.70 -11.62
C LEU A 244 6.05 5.73 -11.47
N ASN A 245 6.21 6.61 -12.45
CA ASN A 245 7.22 7.65 -12.42
C ASN A 245 6.58 9.02 -12.62
N TYR A 246 6.88 9.97 -11.75
CA TYR A 246 6.51 11.36 -11.95
C TYR A 246 7.72 12.21 -12.38
N ILE A 247 7.45 13.16 -13.26
CA ILE A 247 8.35 14.25 -13.62
C ILE A 247 7.56 15.57 -13.64
N HIS A 248 8.22 16.68 -13.39
CA HIS A 248 7.71 18.00 -13.72
C HIS A 248 7.93 18.27 -15.21
N ALA A 249 6.84 18.37 -15.95
CA ALA A 249 6.85 18.59 -17.39
C ALA A 249 7.21 20.06 -17.71
N PRO A 250 7.68 20.36 -18.94
CA PRO A 250 8.09 21.71 -19.33
C PRO A 250 6.97 22.77 -19.19
N ASP A 251 5.71 22.34 -19.26
CA ASP A 251 4.52 23.18 -19.08
C ASP A 251 4.15 23.42 -17.61
N LYS A 252 5.08 23.12 -16.69
CA LYS A 252 4.97 23.29 -15.24
C LYS A 252 3.92 22.41 -14.55
N ARG A 253 3.42 21.35 -15.21
CA ARG A 253 2.53 20.36 -14.58
C ARG A 253 3.28 19.10 -14.18
N MET A 254 2.80 18.44 -13.13
CA MET A 254 3.33 17.11 -12.75
C MET A 254 2.71 16.05 -13.66
N LEU A 255 3.58 15.36 -14.39
CA LEU A 255 3.21 14.25 -15.26
C LEU A 255 3.55 12.93 -14.57
N LEU A 256 2.54 12.14 -14.25
CA LEU A 256 2.68 10.75 -13.83
C LEU A 256 2.62 9.83 -15.06
N SER A 257 3.69 9.08 -15.29
CA SER A 257 3.76 8.02 -16.30
C SER A 257 3.52 6.67 -15.64
N THR A 258 2.43 6.01 -16.04
CA THR A 258 2.10 4.65 -15.60
C THR A 258 2.51 3.65 -16.67
N SER A 259 3.48 2.80 -16.38
CA SER A 259 3.99 1.79 -17.32
C SER A 259 3.64 0.39 -16.85
N LEU A 260 3.12 -0.43 -17.77
CA LEU A 260 2.70 -1.81 -17.56
C LEU A 260 3.55 -2.74 -18.40
N LYS A 261 3.92 -3.90 -17.86
CA LYS A 261 4.46 -5.05 -18.59
C LYS A 261 3.65 -6.28 -18.20
N ILE A 262 2.95 -6.88 -19.16
CA ILE A 262 2.10 -8.06 -18.99
C ILE A 262 2.82 -9.26 -19.60
N ALA A 263 3.05 -10.30 -18.80
CA ALA A 263 3.80 -11.49 -19.23
C ALA A 263 3.03 -12.27 -20.31
N ALA A 264 3.61 -12.38 -21.51
CA ALA A 264 2.96 -13.01 -22.66
C ALA A 264 2.67 -14.50 -22.46
N GLU A 265 3.51 -15.20 -21.68
CA GLU A 265 3.33 -16.62 -21.33
C GLU A 265 2.02 -16.92 -20.59
N SER A 266 1.39 -15.89 -19.99
CA SER A 266 0.12 -15.99 -19.31
C SER A 266 -1.10 -15.66 -20.20
N LEU A 267 -0.89 -15.49 -21.50
CA LEU A 267 -1.97 -15.16 -22.43
C LEU A 267 -2.38 -16.37 -23.25
N SER A 268 -3.65 -16.42 -23.64
CA SER A 268 -4.17 -17.49 -24.51
C SER A 268 -4.14 -17.03 -25.95
N PHE A 269 -3.41 -17.76 -26.79
CA PHE A 269 -3.26 -17.43 -28.21
C PHE A 269 -4.32 -18.13 -29.06
N SER A 270 -4.72 -17.48 -30.15
CA SER A 270 -5.49 -18.07 -31.24
C SER A 270 -4.73 -17.95 -32.55
N SER A 271 -4.84 -19.00 -33.38
CA SER A 271 -4.29 -18.98 -34.73
C SER A 271 -5.19 -18.12 -35.62
N GLU A 272 -4.61 -17.11 -36.26
CA GLU A 272 -5.26 -16.21 -37.21
C GLU A 272 -4.26 -15.85 -38.30
N ASP A 273 -4.60 -16.11 -39.57
CA ASP A 273 -3.74 -15.85 -40.75
C ASP A 273 -2.32 -16.44 -40.65
N GLY A 274 -2.19 -17.65 -40.11
CA GLY A 274 -0.90 -18.33 -39.93
C GLY A 274 -0.01 -17.74 -38.84
N LYS A 275 -0.51 -16.75 -38.08
CA LYS A 275 0.14 -16.16 -36.90
C LYS A 275 -0.64 -16.50 -35.64
N GLN A 276 0.01 -16.36 -34.50
CA GLN A 276 -0.63 -16.48 -33.19
C GLN A 276 -0.94 -15.10 -32.63
N LYS A 277 -2.21 -14.83 -32.31
CA LYS A 277 -2.65 -13.57 -31.72
C LYS A 277 -3.20 -13.80 -30.32
N ALA A 278 -2.90 -12.88 -29.40
CA ALA A 278 -3.53 -12.80 -28.08
C ALA A 278 -4.05 -11.38 -27.86
N ALA A 279 -5.22 -11.26 -27.23
CA ALA A 279 -5.85 -9.98 -26.91
C ALA A 279 -6.05 -9.85 -25.39
N VAL A 280 -5.69 -8.69 -24.85
CA VAL A 280 -5.77 -8.39 -23.42
C VAL A 280 -6.51 -7.08 -23.24
N GLN A 281 -7.54 -7.10 -22.40
CA GLN A 281 -8.26 -5.91 -21.98
C GLN A 281 -7.65 -5.42 -20.68
N ILE A 282 -7.35 -4.12 -20.60
CA ILE A 282 -6.79 -3.49 -19.40
C ILE A 282 -7.70 -2.38 -18.88
N LEU A 283 -7.73 -2.20 -17.56
CA LEU A 283 -8.43 -1.11 -16.89
C LEU A 283 -7.53 -0.58 -15.76
N GLY A 284 -7.30 0.73 -15.73
CA GLY A 284 -6.55 1.41 -14.67
C GLY A 284 -7.39 2.49 -13.99
N LEU A 285 -7.29 2.57 -12.67
CA LEU A 285 -7.94 3.59 -11.83
C LEU A 285 -6.92 4.23 -10.87
N PHE A 286 -7.04 5.54 -10.70
CA PHE A 286 -6.19 6.35 -9.84
C PHE A 286 -7.01 6.88 -8.68
N PHE A 287 -6.67 6.49 -7.46
CA PHE A 287 -7.34 6.92 -6.24
C PHE A 287 -6.46 7.91 -5.48
N ASN A 288 -7.03 9.01 -5.00
CA ASN A 288 -6.33 9.88 -4.04
C ASN A 288 -6.32 9.26 -2.63
N ASP A 289 -5.69 9.94 -1.68
CA ASP A 289 -5.64 9.59 -0.26
C ASP A 289 -7.02 9.47 0.43
N ARG A 290 -8.07 10.04 -0.16
CA ARG A 290 -9.47 9.90 0.28
C ARG A 290 -10.21 8.73 -0.36
N GLY A 291 -9.53 7.93 -1.19
CA GLY A 291 -10.12 6.83 -1.93
C GLY A 291 -11.04 7.26 -3.08
N GLN A 292 -11.01 8.53 -3.49
CA GLN A 292 -11.80 9.02 -4.60
C GLN A 292 -11.06 8.70 -5.91
N SER A 293 -11.76 8.05 -6.84
CA SER A 293 -11.22 7.79 -8.18
C SER A 293 -11.20 9.08 -9.02
N GLY A 294 -10.04 9.39 -9.59
CA GLY A 294 -9.85 10.49 -10.54
C GLY A 294 -9.65 9.97 -11.96
N ALA A 295 -8.40 9.95 -12.42
CA ALA A 295 -8.04 9.46 -13.74
C ALA A 295 -8.35 7.97 -13.93
N ARG A 296 -8.59 7.59 -15.19
CA ARG A 296 -8.80 6.20 -15.60
C ARG A 296 -8.36 5.97 -17.04
N PHE A 297 -8.01 4.74 -17.37
CA PHE A 297 -7.84 4.28 -18.75
C PHE A 297 -8.43 2.89 -18.92
N ALA A 298 -8.91 2.59 -20.12
CA ALA A 298 -9.36 1.25 -20.48
C ALA A 298 -8.98 1.00 -21.95
N GLU A 299 -8.22 -0.05 -22.21
CA GLU A 299 -7.68 -0.33 -23.54
C GLU A 299 -7.75 -1.82 -23.87
N ARG A 300 -7.75 -2.12 -25.17
CA ARG A 300 -7.61 -3.48 -25.69
C ARG A 300 -6.28 -3.59 -26.43
N LEU A 301 -5.35 -4.33 -25.86
CA LEU A 301 -4.02 -4.57 -26.41
C LEU A 301 -4.01 -5.88 -27.18
N THR A 302 -3.30 -5.94 -28.30
CA THR A 302 -3.14 -7.16 -29.09
C THR A 302 -1.65 -7.43 -29.32
N MET A 303 -1.26 -8.69 -29.16
CA MET A 303 0.08 -9.15 -29.44
C MET A 303 0.03 -10.22 -30.52
N THR A 304 0.96 -10.14 -31.46
CA THR A 304 1.09 -11.10 -32.56
C THR A 304 2.48 -11.73 -32.52
N THR A 305 2.55 -13.06 -32.62
CA THR A 305 3.80 -13.83 -32.67
C THR A 305 3.72 -14.89 -33.76
N LEU A 306 4.87 -15.42 -34.19
CA LEU A 306 4.97 -16.46 -35.20
C LEU A 306 4.51 -17.82 -34.66
N SER A 307 4.85 -18.14 -33.41
CA SER A 307 4.39 -19.36 -32.74
C SER A 307 4.20 -19.14 -31.25
N GLU A 308 3.28 -19.88 -30.64
CA GLU A 308 3.07 -19.86 -29.18
C GLU A 308 4.29 -20.44 -28.43
N SER A 309 4.98 -21.42 -29.02
CA SER A 309 6.21 -21.97 -28.47
C SER A 309 7.34 -20.94 -28.36
N SER A 310 7.35 -19.90 -29.20
CA SER A 310 8.32 -18.81 -29.12
C SER A 310 8.13 -17.91 -27.90
N VAL A 311 6.95 -17.97 -27.26
CA VAL A 311 6.61 -17.14 -26.10
C VAL A 311 6.95 -17.84 -24.79
N LYS A 312 6.76 -19.15 -24.72
CA LYS A 312 7.00 -19.94 -23.51
C LYS A 312 8.48 -19.90 -23.13
N GLY A 313 8.78 -19.44 -21.90
CA GLY A 313 10.15 -19.31 -21.40
C GLY A 313 10.95 -18.14 -22.02
N SER A 314 10.28 -17.20 -22.69
CA SER A 314 10.87 -15.96 -23.21
C SER A 314 10.45 -14.75 -22.36
N ASP A 315 11.16 -13.62 -22.51
CA ASP A 315 10.79 -12.32 -21.91
C ASP A 315 9.69 -11.57 -22.69
N ALA A 316 9.02 -12.25 -23.63
CA ALA A 316 7.95 -11.66 -24.42
C ALA A 316 6.86 -11.07 -23.52
N SER A 317 6.40 -9.87 -23.85
CA SER A 317 5.42 -9.16 -23.04
C SER A 317 4.64 -8.16 -23.86
N VAL A 318 3.47 -7.79 -23.32
CA VAL A 318 2.70 -6.64 -23.79
C VAL A 318 3.01 -5.47 -22.89
N ALA A 319 3.57 -4.40 -23.45
CA ALA A 319 3.86 -3.17 -22.73
C ALA A 319 2.81 -2.10 -23.04
N TYR A 320 2.45 -1.29 -22.04
CA TYR A 320 1.54 -0.16 -22.21
C TYR A 320 1.94 0.99 -21.30
N GLY A 321 1.83 2.23 -21.81
CA GLY A 321 2.13 3.45 -21.08
C GLY A 321 0.93 4.39 -21.06
N PHE A 322 0.59 4.92 -19.89
CA PHE A 322 -0.45 5.93 -19.72
C PHE A 322 0.10 7.17 -19.01
N PRO A 323 0.34 8.28 -19.75
CA PRO A 323 0.69 9.56 -19.16
C PRO A 323 -0.56 10.28 -18.62
N VAL A 324 -0.47 10.84 -17.42
CA VAL A 324 -1.56 11.65 -16.84
C VAL A 324 -1.00 12.79 -16.00
N PHE A 325 -1.59 13.98 -16.16
CA PHE A 325 -1.28 15.11 -15.29
C PHE A 325 -2.09 15.03 -14.00
N LEU A 326 -1.41 15.07 -12.85
CA LEU A 326 -2.03 15.03 -11.52
C LEU A 326 -1.47 16.16 -10.65
N GLY A 327 -2.25 16.60 -9.67
CA GLY A 327 -1.77 17.55 -8.66
C GLY A 327 -0.84 16.88 -7.64
N PRO A 328 -0.22 17.66 -6.74
CA PRO A 328 0.48 17.12 -5.58
C PRO A 328 -0.44 16.27 -4.70
N GLY A 329 0.11 15.20 -4.12
CA GLY A 329 -0.62 14.33 -3.20
C GLY A 329 -0.21 12.86 -3.28
N LEU A 330 -0.76 12.05 -2.38
CA LEU A 330 -0.61 10.60 -2.36
C LEU A 330 -1.68 9.95 -3.23
N TYR A 331 -1.26 9.10 -4.16
CA TYR A 331 -2.14 8.36 -5.06
C TYR A 331 -1.89 6.86 -5.00
N GLN A 332 -2.97 6.09 -5.06
CA GLN A 332 -2.93 4.65 -5.35
C GLN A 332 -3.37 4.41 -6.78
N VAL A 333 -2.51 3.80 -7.60
CA VAL A 333 -2.85 3.35 -8.94
C VAL A 333 -3.14 1.87 -8.88
N ARG A 334 -4.31 1.45 -9.36
CA ARG A 334 -4.69 0.05 -9.50
C ARG A 334 -4.95 -0.28 -10.96
N VAL A 335 -4.43 -1.41 -11.41
CA VAL A 335 -4.55 -1.86 -12.79
C VAL A 335 -5.00 -3.32 -12.80
N ALA A 336 -5.94 -3.65 -13.68
CA ALA A 336 -6.36 -5.01 -13.95
C ALA A 336 -6.18 -5.33 -15.43
N ALA A 337 -5.84 -6.58 -15.72
CA ALA A 337 -5.79 -7.14 -17.05
C ALA A 337 -6.70 -8.36 -17.12
N ARG A 338 -7.29 -8.59 -18.30
CA ARG A 338 -8.10 -9.77 -18.61
C ARG A 338 -7.70 -10.29 -19.97
N ASP A 339 -7.31 -11.57 -20.02
CA ASP A 339 -7.11 -12.29 -21.27
C ASP A 339 -8.48 -12.52 -21.94
N GLU A 340 -8.65 -12.02 -23.16
CA GLU A 340 -9.94 -11.99 -23.84
C GLU A 340 -10.50 -13.40 -24.07
N LYS A 341 -9.62 -14.34 -24.43
CA LYS A 341 -9.97 -15.72 -24.80
C LYS A 341 -10.25 -16.60 -23.59
N SER A 342 -9.39 -16.62 -22.56
CA SER A 342 -9.63 -17.47 -21.38
C SER A 342 -10.53 -16.82 -20.33
N GLY A 343 -10.67 -15.49 -20.33
CA GLY A 343 -11.29 -14.73 -19.26
C GLY A 343 -10.48 -14.69 -17.96
N ARG A 344 -9.25 -15.21 -17.96
CA ARG A 344 -8.33 -15.11 -16.83
C ARG A 344 -8.01 -13.65 -16.53
N THR A 345 -7.97 -13.29 -15.26
CA THR A 345 -7.66 -11.93 -14.79
C THR A 345 -6.33 -11.89 -14.05
N GLY A 346 -5.74 -10.70 -13.99
CA GLY A 346 -4.69 -10.34 -13.04
C GLY A 346 -4.82 -8.88 -12.67
N SER A 347 -4.17 -8.47 -11.59
CA SER A 347 -4.12 -7.07 -11.18
C SER A 347 -2.77 -6.72 -10.57
N ALA A 348 -2.49 -5.42 -10.51
CA ALA A 348 -1.35 -4.83 -9.84
C ALA A 348 -1.79 -3.51 -9.19
N HIS A 349 -1.09 -3.12 -8.13
CA HIS A 349 -1.31 -1.85 -7.46
C HIS A 349 0.02 -1.19 -7.09
N GLY A 350 0.04 0.14 -7.06
CA GLY A 350 1.22 0.92 -6.71
C GLY A 350 0.83 2.21 -6.03
N TRP A 351 1.64 2.65 -5.09
CA TRP A 351 1.50 3.96 -4.45
C TRP A 351 2.55 4.91 -5.04
N VAL A 352 2.16 6.17 -5.21
CA VAL A 352 3.06 7.24 -5.63
C VAL A 352 2.68 8.53 -4.90
N GLU A 353 3.68 9.21 -4.35
CA GLU A 353 3.54 10.52 -3.75
C GLU A 353 4.11 11.56 -4.71
N ILE A 354 3.23 12.44 -5.21
CA ILE A 354 3.59 13.54 -6.11
C ILE A 354 3.88 14.76 -5.23
N PRO A 355 5.10 15.32 -5.26
CA PRO A 355 5.46 16.42 -4.37
C PRO A 355 4.82 17.74 -4.81
N ASP A 356 4.63 18.65 -3.84
CA ASP A 356 4.30 20.04 -4.12
C ASP A 356 5.58 20.87 -4.31
N LEU A 357 5.81 21.33 -5.54
CA LEU A 357 6.99 22.14 -5.88
C LEU A 357 6.82 23.63 -5.58
N SER A 358 5.61 24.10 -5.23
CA SER A 358 5.35 25.52 -5.01
C SER A 358 6.09 26.09 -3.79
N GLY A 359 6.47 25.24 -2.84
CA GLY A 359 7.19 25.63 -1.63
C GLY A 359 8.69 25.92 -1.83
N GLY A 360 9.23 25.83 -3.05
CA GLY A 360 10.63 26.18 -3.35
C GLY A 360 11.68 25.28 -2.68
N LYS A 361 11.28 24.13 -2.12
CA LYS A 361 12.19 23.18 -1.51
C LYS A 361 12.87 22.31 -2.57
N LEU A 362 14.18 22.09 -2.40
CA LEU A 362 14.94 21.15 -3.22
C LEU A 362 14.23 19.80 -3.27
N THR A 363 13.88 19.35 -4.46
CA THR A 363 13.04 18.16 -4.68
C THR A 363 13.55 17.38 -5.88
N LEU A 364 13.36 16.06 -5.88
CA LEU A 364 13.72 15.18 -7.00
C LEU A 364 12.47 14.67 -7.72
N SER A 365 12.60 14.37 -9.02
CA SER A 365 11.65 13.52 -9.71
C SER A 365 11.70 12.08 -9.18
N SER A 366 10.85 11.21 -9.74
CA SER A 366 11.12 9.77 -9.64
C SER A 366 12.48 9.43 -10.23
N VAL A 367 13.17 8.43 -9.66
CA VAL A 367 14.39 7.86 -10.24
C VAL A 367 13.98 6.80 -11.25
N ILE A 368 14.16 7.10 -12.52
CA ILE A 368 13.75 6.24 -13.61
C ILE A 368 14.93 5.32 -13.94
N ILE A 369 14.70 4.02 -13.92
CA ILE A 369 15.74 2.99 -14.13
C ILE A 369 15.46 2.20 -15.41
N GLY A 370 16.52 1.88 -16.14
CA GLY A 370 16.46 1.16 -17.39
C GLY A 370 17.73 0.37 -17.67
N ARG A 371 17.70 -0.33 -18.79
CA ARG A 371 18.85 -1.06 -19.34
C ARG A 371 19.48 -0.22 -20.45
N HIS A 372 20.75 -0.49 -20.72
CA HIS A 372 21.38 0.01 -21.93
C HIS A 372 20.66 -0.63 -23.13
N ALA A 373 20.05 0.16 -24.01
CA ALA A 373 19.49 -0.39 -25.23
C ALA A 373 20.64 -0.92 -26.11
N PRO A 374 20.52 -2.13 -26.68
CA PRO A 374 21.48 -2.57 -27.68
C PRO A 374 21.48 -1.56 -28.84
N THR A 375 22.66 -1.08 -29.22
CA THR A 375 22.81 -0.20 -30.39
C THR A 375 22.22 -0.94 -31.59
N PRO A 376 21.27 -0.37 -32.35
CA PRO A 376 20.77 -1.03 -33.54
C PRO A 376 21.93 -1.22 -34.52
N THR A 377 22.32 -2.47 -34.75
CA THR A 377 23.26 -2.85 -35.80
C THR A 377 22.55 -2.75 -37.15
N THR A 378 22.30 -1.52 -37.61
CA THR A 378 21.91 -1.26 -38.99
C THR A 378 22.89 -0.26 -39.58
N ASN A 379 23.84 -0.79 -40.36
CA ASN A 379 24.63 -0.03 -41.32
C ASN A 379 23.69 0.52 -42.40
N THR A 380 23.06 1.66 -42.12
CA THR A 380 22.40 2.46 -43.16
C THR A 380 23.01 3.86 -43.09
N PRO A 381 23.81 4.29 -44.08
CA PRO A 381 24.33 5.64 -44.10
C PRO A 381 23.19 6.60 -44.49
N GLY A 382 22.65 7.32 -43.51
CA GLY A 382 21.56 8.26 -43.75
C GLY A 382 21.36 9.26 -42.60
N ASN A 383 21.78 10.51 -42.86
CA ASN A 383 21.47 11.76 -42.18
C ASN A 383 21.55 11.81 -40.64
N GLY A 384 22.51 12.57 -40.13
CA GLY A 384 22.81 12.73 -38.71
C GLY A 384 21.74 13.50 -37.93
N GLN A 385 20.62 12.83 -37.63
CA GLN A 385 19.89 13.11 -36.41
C GLN A 385 20.64 12.46 -35.24
N PRO A 386 20.81 13.13 -34.10
CA PRO A 386 21.36 12.49 -32.91
C PRO A 386 20.45 11.31 -32.58
N VAL A 387 21.01 10.10 -32.62
CA VAL A 387 20.38 8.91 -32.09
C VAL A 387 20.22 9.18 -30.61
N SER A 388 19.04 9.65 -30.18
CA SER A 388 18.70 9.74 -28.77
C SER A 388 18.96 8.35 -28.21
N GLU A 389 19.96 8.21 -27.33
CA GLU A 389 20.25 6.94 -26.67
C GLU A 389 18.98 6.47 -25.98
N GLN A 390 18.25 5.54 -26.63
CA GLN A 390 16.96 5.08 -26.14
C GLN A 390 17.22 4.36 -24.81
N VAL A 391 16.63 4.87 -23.73
CA VAL A 391 16.62 4.16 -22.45
C VAL A 391 15.53 3.10 -22.56
N ASP A 392 15.92 1.82 -22.55
CA ASP A 392 14.96 0.72 -22.40
C ASP A 392 14.49 0.69 -20.94
N LEU A 393 13.30 1.22 -20.67
CA LEU A 393 12.74 1.31 -19.33
C LEU A 393 12.57 -0.09 -18.73
N SER A 394 13.20 -0.34 -17.58
CA SER A 394 13.01 -1.60 -16.86
C SER A 394 11.73 -1.52 -16.01
N ILE A 395 10.58 -1.81 -16.64
CA ILE A 395 9.27 -1.79 -15.98
C ILE A 395 9.21 -2.84 -14.85
N ASP A 396 9.78 -4.02 -15.08
CA ASP A 396 9.87 -5.13 -14.13
C ASP A 396 10.95 -4.97 -13.07
N ARG A 397 11.93 -4.07 -13.29
CA ARG A 397 13.03 -3.78 -12.37
C ARG A 397 13.89 -5.02 -12.06
N GLN A 398 14.02 -5.90 -13.04
CA GLN A 398 14.83 -7.11 -12.98
C GLN A 398 16.05 -6.97 -13.86
N TYR A 399 17.23 -7.32 -13.35
CA TYR A 399 18.49 -7.18 -14.06
C TYR A 399 19.24 -8.50 -14.04
N GLN A 400 19.89 -8.84 -15.15
CA GLN A 400 20.80 -9.98 -15.20
C GLN A 400 22.11 -9.63 -14.50
N ARG A 401 22.77 -10.62 -13.91
CA ARG A 401 24.16 -10.45 -13.46
C ARG A 401 25.04 -9.94 -14.60
N ASN A 402 25.99 -9.07 -14.29
CA ASN A 402 26.89 -8.39 -15.26
C ASN A 402 26.20 -7.41 -16.22
N SER A 403 24.93 -7.06 -15.99
CA SER A 403 24.30 -5.97 -16.74
C SER A 403 24.68 -4.59 -16.18
N VAL A 404 24.34 -3.57 -16.96
CA VAL A 404 24.49 -2.17 -16.57
C VAL A 404 23.11 -1.60 -16.27
N LEU A 405 22.96 -1.05 -15.06
CA LEU A 405 21.80 -0.27 -14.67
C LEU A 405 22.02 1.17 -15.11
N ARG A 406 21.19 1.64 -16.05
CA ARG A 406 21.09 3.05 -16.39
C ARG A 406 20.00 3.69 -15.56
N PHE A 407 20.24 4.88 -15.03
CA PHE A 407 19.20 5.64 -14.36
C PHE A 407 19.28 7.12 -14.70
N PHE A 408 18.13 7.79 -14.59
CA PHE A 408 18.06 9.23 -14.69
C PHE A 408 17.01 9.81 -13.74
N PHE A 409 17.20 11.07 -13.37
CA PHE A 409 16.24 11.86 -12.60
C PHE A 409 16.45 13.34 -12.87
N PHE A 410 15.51 14.16 -12.41
CA PHE A 410 15.60 15.61 -12.42
C PHE A 410 15.67 16.16 -11.01
N VAL A 411 16.42 17.25 -10.84
CA VAL A 411 16.44 18.10 -9.65
C VAL A 411 15.60 19.34 -9.91
N TYR A 412 14.71 19.67 -8.98
CA TYR A 412 13.85 20.85 -8.98
C TYR A 412 14.20 21.77 -7.83
N ASN A 413 13.89 23.06 -8.02
CA ASN A 413 14.04 24.10 -6.99
C ASN A 413 15.47 24.18 -6.41
N ALA A 414 16.49 23.99 -7.24
CA ALA A 414 17.86 24.22 -6.83
C ALA A 414 18.12 25.73 -6.66
N ALA A 415 18.76 26.13 -5.55
CA ALA A 415 19.09 27.53 -5.33
C ALA A 415 20.16 28.00 -6.31
N ARG A 416 20.03 29.25 -6.74
CA ARG A 416 20.94 29.90 -7.69
C ARG A 416 21.96 30.74 -6.95
N ALA A 417 23.23 30.61 -7.30
CA ALA A 417 24.31 31.38 -6.69
C ALA A 417 24.17 32.88 -7.04
N PRO A 418 24.48 33.81 -6.12
CA PRO A 418 24.38 35.25 -6.39
C PRO A 418 25.29 35.74 -7.52
N GLU A 419 26.42 35.09 -7.74
CA GLU A 419 27.47 35.56 -8.65
C GLU A 419 27.13 35.34 -10.12
N ASP A 420 26.57 34.19 -10.47
CA ASP A 420 26.31 33.78 -11.86
C ASP A 420 24.85 33.35 -12.08
N SER A 421 24.00 33.36 -11.05
CA SER A 421 22.62 32.86 -11.09
C SER A 421 22.49 31.40 -11.53
N HIS A 422 23.55 30.59 -11.39
CA HIS A 422 23.54 29.16 -11.68
C HIS A 422 23.42 28.33 -10.39
N PRO A 423 22.75 27.17 -10.44
CA PRO A 423 22.78 26.23 -9.34
C PRO A 423 24.15 25.55 -9.15
N ASP A 424 24.53 25.26 -7.91
CA ASP A 424 25.65 24.36 -7.59
C ASP A 424 25.14 23.12 -6.86
N VAL A 425 24.74 22.12 -7.65
CA VAL A 425 24.19 20.85 -7.15
C VAL A 425 25.15 19.71 -7.48
N ALA A 426 25.31 18.79 -6.54
CA ALA A 426 26.04 17.55 -6.78
C ALA A 426 25.21 16.32 -6.37
N ALA A 427 25.32 15.24 -7.14
CA ALA A 427 24.62 13.99 -6.91
C ALA A 427 25.55 12.93 -6.31
N GLN A 428 25.06 12.22 -5.30
CA GLN A 428 25.66 11.00 -4.76
C GLN A 428 24.70 9.83 -5.00
N VAL A 429 25.26 8.68 -5.33
CA VAL A 429 24.50 7.48 -5.66
C VAL A 429 24.96 6.34 -4.77
N GLN A 430 24.00 5.61 -4.22
CA GLN A 430 24.25 4.44 -3.38
C GLN A 430 23.41 3.26 -3.85
N ILE A 431 24.00 2.06 -3.83
CA ILE A 431 23.24 0.81 -3.89
C ILE A 431 23.22 0.26 -2.47
N LEU A 432 22.02 0.01 -1.95
CA LEU A 432 21.82 -0.56 -0.62
C LEU A 432 21.35 -2.01 -0.75
N ARG A 433 21.87 -2.88 0.12
CA ARG A 433 21.35 -4.22 0.38
C ARG A 433 21.12 -4.36 1.87
N ASP A 434 19.93 -4.80 2.27
CA ASP A 434 19.54 -4.93 3.69
C ASP A 434 19.80 -3.63 4.50
N ASN A 435 19.51 -2.49 3.87
CA ASN A 435 19.71 -1.14 4.40
C ASN A 435 21.19 -0.77 4.68
N GLN A 436 22.15 -1.50 4.10
CA GLN A 436 23.58 -1.20 4.15
C GLN A 436 24.11 -0.84 2.76
N PRO A 437 24.94 0.20 2.62
CA PRO A 437 25.51 0.56 1.33
C PRO A 437 26.54 -0.47 0.88
N VAL A 438 26.32 -1.06 -0.29
CA VAL A 438 27.26 -1.97 -0.98
C VAL A 438 28.01 -1.25 -2.11
N ILE A 439 27.45 -0.17 -2.64
CA ILE A 439 28.12 0.77 -3.55
C ILE A 439 27.85 2.18 -3.04
N THR A 440 28.86 3.04 -3.06
CA THR A 440 28.72 4.49 -2.85
C THR A 440 29.63 5.20 -3.85
N THR A 441 29.04 6.04 -4.71
CA THR A 441 29.81 6.83 -5.68
C THR A 441 30.39 8.09 -5.03
N ALA A 442 31.45 8.62 -5.62
CA ALA A 442 31.88 9.98 -5.31
C ALA A 442 30.76 10.98 -5.65
N LEU A 443 30.76 12.10 -4.93
CA LEU A 443 29.83 13.20 -5.16
C LEU A 443 30.17 13.87 -6.51
N LYS A 444 29.26 13.80 -7.49
CA LYS A 444 29.48 14.32 -8.85
C LYS A 444 28.66 15.58 -9.08
N LYS A 445 29.31 16.68 -9.49
CA LYS A 445 28.60 17.92 -9.85
C LYS A 445 27.67 17.69 -11.03
N ILE A 446 26.44 18.20 -10.95
CA ILE A 446 25.46 18.16 -12.04
C ILE A 446 25.78 19.29 -13.02
N ALA A 447 25.81 18.98 -14.31
CA ALA A 447 26.07 19.97 -15.34
C ALA A 447 24.89 20.93 -15.48
N THR A 448 25.20 22.23 -15.62
CA THR A 448 24.22 23.32 -15.77
C THR A 448 24.30 24.00 -17.13
N GLU A 449 25.29 23.64 -17.96
CA GLU A 449 25.47 24.22 -19.29
C GLU A 449 24.46 23.66 -20.30
N GLY A 450 23.77 24.54 -21.02
CA GLY A 450 22.85 24.15 -22.11
C GLY A 450 21.57 23.42 -21.67
N VAL A 451 21.22 23.48 -20.37
CA VAL A 451 20.04 22.82 -19.80
C VAL A 451 19.05 23.81 -19.19
N ASP A 452 17.83 23.34 -18.96
CA ASP A 452 16.80 24.03 -18.20
C ASP A 452 17.21 24.13 -16.71
N LEU A 453 17.56 25.33 -16.24
CA LEU A 453 18.05 25.54 -14.87
C LEU A 453 16.98 25.32 -13.79
N ASP A 454 15.70 25.31 -14.15
CA ASP A 454 14.61 24.99 -13.21
C ASP A 454 14.41 23.47 -13.07
N ARG A 455 15.06 22.69 -13.94
CA ARG A 455 14.94 21.23 -14.02
C ARG A 455 16.27 20.61 -14.47
N LEU A 456 17.18 20.42 -13.53
CA LEU A 456 18.51 19.91 -13.82
C LEU A 456 18.47 18.39 -14.06
N PRO A 457 18.82 17.90 -15.26
CA PRO A 457 18.87 16.46 -15.51
C PRO A 457 20.15 15.84 -14.94
N TYR A 458 20.04 14.64 -14.40
CA TYR A 458 21.19 13.79 -14.09
C TYR A 458 20.94 12.37 -14.57
N ALA A 459 21.90 11.79 -15.26
CA ALA A 459 21.89 10.40 -15.69
C ALA A 459 23.27 9.76 -15.45
N ALA A 460 23.28 8.49 -15.11
CA ALA A 460 24.50 7.71 -15.02
C ALA A 460 24.23 6.21 -15.19
N ASP A 461 25.31 5.49 -15.45
CA ASP A 461 25.34 4.05 -15.60
C ASP A 461 26.09 3.43 -14.41
N LEU A 462 25.60 2.30 -13.91
CA LEU A 462 26.20 1.51 -12.83
C LEU A 462 26.37 0.06 -13.28
N SER A 463 27.61 -0.43 -13.24
CA SER A 463 27.87 -1.86 -13.43
C SER A 463 27.32 -2.66 -12.25
N LEU A 464 26.62 -3.76 -12.54
CA LEU A 464 26.09 -4.69 -11.53
C LEU A 464 26.94 -5.96 -11.40
N ALA A 465 28.09 -6.05 -12.07
CA ALA A 465 28.88 -7.29 -12.17
C ALA A 465 29.34 -7.85 -10.81
N ASP A 466 29.71 -6.97 -9.88
CA ASP A 466 30.23 -7.35 -8.56
C ASP A 466 29.14 -7.59 -7.52
N LEU A 467 27.86 -7.39 -7.89
CA LEU A 467 26.74 -7.58 -6.99
C LEU A 467 26.17 -9.00 -7.16
N PRO A 468 26.04 -9.78 -6.07
CA PRO A 468 25.38 -11.09 -6.13
C PRO A 468 23.88 -10.94 -6.43
N ALA A 469 23.24 -12.02 -6.86
CA ALA A 469 21.79 -12.06 -7.02
C ALA A 469 21.07 -11.68 -5.71
N GLY A 470 19.99 -10.91 -5.81
CA GLY A 470 19.30 -10.39 -4.64
C GLY A 470 18.45 -9.15 -4.90
N GLN A 471 17.89 -8.61 -3.82
CA GLN A 471 17.08 -7.39 -3.82
C GLN A 471 17.93 -6.20 -3.38
N TYR A 472 17.80 -5.09 -4.09
CA TYR A 472 18.60 -3.89 -3.90
C TYR A 472 17.75 -2.62 -3.93
N VAL A 473 18.28 -1.56 -3.32
CA VAL A 473 17.72 -0.21 -3.42
C VAL A 473 18.76 0.71 -4.05
N LEU A 474 18.42 1.33 -5.18
CA LEU A 474 19.14 2.47 -5.72
C LEU A 474 18.66 3.71 -4.96
N GLN A 475 19.56 4.36 -4.23
CA GLN A 475 19.32 5.66 -3.60
C GLN A 475 20.14 6.73 -4.33
N VAL A 476 19.49 7.80 -4.73
CA VAL A 476 20.16 9.00 -5.24
C VAL A 476 19.93 10.15 -4.27
N THR A 477 20.95 10.95 -4.03
CA THR A 477 20.90 12.12 -3.16
C THR A 477 21.48 13.30 -3.93
N ALA A 478 20.69 14.36 -4.11
CA ALA A 478 21.17 15.64 -4.61
C ALA A 478 21.47 16.55 -3.43
N VAL A 479 22.64 17.19 -3.45
CA VAL A 479 23.11 18.14 -2.45
C VAL A 479 23.27 19.49 -3.15
N ASP A 480 22.44 20.45 -2.76
CA ASP A 480 22.55 21.85 -3.18
C ASP A 480 23.50 22.57 -2.24
N ARG A 481 24.65 23.00 -2.79
CA ARG A 481 25.72 23.64 -2.04
C ARG A 481 25.47 25.12 -1.79
N VAL A 482 24.59 25.74 -2.58
CA VAL A 482 24.18 27.13 -2.41
C VAL A 482 23.26 27.25 -1.20
N SER A 483 22.19 26.45 -1.16
CA SER A 483 21.24 26.45 -0.03
C SER A 483 21.65 25.58 1.16
N LYS A 484 22.69 24.74 1.00
CA LYS A 484 23.13 23.73 1.98
C LYS A 484 22.02 22.74 2.35
N THR A 485 21.18 22.40 1.38
CA THR A 485 20.10 21.42 1.55
C THR A 485 20.35 20.17 0.71
N SER A 486 19.65 19.09 1.03
CA SER A 486 19.71 17.85 0.26
C SER A 486 18.35 17.21 0.12
N ALA A 487 18.12 16.54 -1.01
CA ALA A 487 16.94 15.74 -1.28
C ALA A 487 17.37 14.35 -1.76
N SER A 488 16.62 13.32 -1.38
CA SER A 488 16.91 11.94 -1.78
C SER A 488 15.70 11.24 -2.34
N GLN A 489 15.92 10.31 -3.26
CA GLN A 489 14.88 9.45 -3.82
C GLN A 489 15.41 8.03 -4.00
N GLN A 490 14.52 7.05 -3.92
CA GLN A 490 14.86 5.63 -3.99
C GLN A 490 14.08 4.90 -5.08
N ASN A 491 14.70 3.88 -5.67
CA ASN A 491 14.01 2.88 -6.49
C ASN A 491 14.54 1.48 -6.16
N ARG A 492 13.65 0.48 -6.12
CA ARG A 492 14.01 -0.91 -5.83
C ARG A 492 14.22 -1.68 -7.12
N PHE A 493 15.20 -2.58 -7.14
CA PHE A 493 15.43 -3.48 -8.25
C PHE A 493 15.98 -4.82 -7.74
N SER A 494 16.02 -5.81 -8.61
CA SER A 494 16.57 -7.12 -8.30
C SER A 494 17.55 -7.58 -9.36
N ILE A 495 18.55 -8.34 -8.92
CA ILE A 495 19.54 -9.02 -9.77
C ILE A 495 19.23 -10.52 -9.72
N GLN A 496 19.10 -11.13 -10.89
CA GLN A 496 18.90 -12.57 -11.06
C GLN A 496 20.20 -13.28 -11.45
#